data_AF-A0A1A8P5M4-F1
#
_entry.id   AF-A0A1A8P5M4-F1
#
_cell.length_a   1.000
_cell.length_b   1.000
_cell.length_c   1.000
_cell.angle_alpha   90.00
_cell.angle_beta   90.00
_cell.angle_gamma   90.00
#
_symmetry.space_group_name_H-M   'P 1'
#
loop_
_entity.id
_entity.type
_entity.pdbx_description
1 polymer ?
#
loop_
_entity_poly.entity_id
_entity_poly.type
_entity_poly.pdbx_seq_one_letter_code
_entity_poly.pdbx_strand_id
1 'polypeptide(L)'
;APSLHPATVEQIVSVFQAASKQKAWDHFSKAQRKNLDMWRKQAEEIRNMHNEQLMGIRREEEMEMSDDDMEDTPDSKDSEDSGVSQVEALKEENDSLRCQLDAYRNEVELLKQEQGKNQPVRSEEDNTHSQQLSFLQQALQGMQKQLLKMRDELKQREADLGQSLEDKQQLKSQVQNLKESLQNLQNTHKTPAEMLNKDGQGSEENPNETSEATLTAVVSCSQEKKGPTERNSPSPVHSEREALLVGIISTFLHVHPFGASIEYICSYLQRLDTKINPSEVEALLSRLPCTFRQELTGVGASLEKRWNFCGFQGIKST
;
A
#
# COMPACT_ATOMS: atom_id res chain seq x y z
N ALA A 1 5.83 -5.73 -16.62
CA ALA A 1 7.21 -5.19 -16.48
C ALA A 1 7.99 -5.53 -17.74
N PRO A 2 8.85 -4.64 -18.28
CA PRO A 2 9.75 -5.04 -19.35
C PRO A 2 10.70 -6.10 -18.79
N SER A 3 10.55 -7.34 -19.25
CA SER A 3 11.47 -8.42 -18.90
C SER A 3 12.85 -8.03 -19.40
N LEU A 4 13.79 -7.76 -18.47
CA LEU A 4 15.18 -7.59 -18.85
C LEU A 4 15.64 -8.85 -19.57
N HIS A 5 16.11 -8.68 -20.81
CA HIS A 5 16.61 -9.79 -21.60
C HIS A 5 17.82 -10.41 -20.88
N PRO A 6 17.98 -11.75 -20.85
CA PRO A 6 19.07 -12.42 -20.12
C PRO A 6 20.47 -11.90 -20.50
N ALA A 7 20.66 -11.60 -21.79
CA ALA A 7 21.90 -10.99 -22.30
C ALA A 7 22.21 -9.61 -21.69
N THR A 8 21.19 -8.84 -21.31
CA THR A 8 21.36 -7.54 -20.66
C THR A 8 21.85 -7.70 -19.22
N VAL A 9 21.39 -8.74 -18.51
CA VAL A 9 21.82 -9.04 -17.13
C VAL A 9 23.30 -9.43 -17.10
N GLU A 10 23.76 -10.26 -18.04
CA GLU A 10 25.17 -10.63 -18.16
C GLU A 10 26.07 -9.42 -18.43
N GLN A 11 25.63 -8.51 -19.29
CA GLN A 11 26.38 -7.27 -19.56
C GLN A 11 26.48 -6.39 -18.31
N ILE A 12 25.42 -6.30 -17.52
CA ILE A 12 25.40 -5.57 -16.25
C ILE A 12 26.37 -6.19 -15.24
N VAL A 13 26.35 -7.51 -15.07
CA VAL A 13 27.28 -8.22 -14.17
C VAL A 13 28.73 -8.03 -14.60
N SER A 14 29.02 -8.06 -15.91
CA SER A 14 30.35 -7.80 -16.47
C SER A 14 30.85 -6.38 -16.16
N VAL A 15 29.99 -5.38 -16.26
CA VAL A 15 30.32 -3.98 -15.91
C VAL A 15 30.64 -3.85 -14.42
N PHE A 16 29.85 -4.48 -13.54
CA PHE A 16 30.17 -4.53 -12.11
C PHE A 16 31.52 -5.22 -11.85
N GLN A 17 31.82 -6.33 -12.53
CA GLN A 17 33.12 -7.01 -12.51
C GLN A 17 34.28 -6.13 -12.93
N ALA A 18 34.12 -5.31 -13.97
CA ALA A 18 35.13 -4.36 -14.37
C ALA A 18 35.31 -3.23 -13.33
N ALA A 19 34.21 -2.71 -12.78
CA ALA A 19 34.22 -1.60 -11.83
C ALA A 19 34.80 -1.97 -10.45
N SER A 20 34.73 -3.24 -10.05
CA SER A 20 35.35 -3.74 -8.81
C SER A 20 36.84 -4.08 -8.92
N LYS A 21 37.47 -3.92 -10.11
CA LYS A 21 38.92 -4.09 -10.23
C LYS A 21 39.63 -2.95 -9.51
N GLN A 22 40.67 -3.26 -8.74
CA GLN A 22 41.39 -2.31 -7.87
C GLN A 22 41.69 -0.95 -8.55
N LYS A 23 42.13 -0.97 -9.81
CA LYS A 23 42.45 0.24 -10.60
C LYS A 23 41.25 1.18 -10.81
N ALA A 24 40.03 0.67 -10.93
CA ALA A 24 38.81 1.46 -11.04
C ALA A 24 38.19 1.71 -9.65
N TRP A 25 38.33 0.74 -8.75
CA TRP A 25 37.77 0.74 -7.41
C TRP A 25 38.27 1.91 -6.55
N ASP A 26 39.55 2.28 -6.70
CA ASP A 26 40.17 3.35 -5.90
C ASP A 26 39.68 4.76 -6.28
N HIS A 27 39.06 4.93 -7.45
CA HIS A 27 38.43 6.18 -7.87
C HIS A 27 37.07 6.45 -7.22
N PHE A 28 36.45 5.43 -6.59
CA PHE A 28 35.17 5.59 -5.91
C PHE A 28 35.35 5.93 -4.42
N SER A 29 34.45 6.75 -3.88
CA SER A 29 34.36 6.98 -2.43
C SER A 29 33.86 5.75 -1.68
N LYS A 30 34.08 5.71 -0.36
CA LYS A 30 33.64 4.60 0.50
C LYS A 30 32.13 4.32 0.43
N ALA A 31 31.31 5.37 0.27
CA ALA A 31 29.86 5.22 0.10
C ALA A 31 29.49 4.68 -1.29
N GLN A 32 30.17 5.16 -2.34
CA GLN A 32 29.96 4.69 -3.71
C GLN A 32 30.36 3.21 -3.87
N ARG A 33 31.47 2.78 -3.26
CA ARG A 33 31.88 1.37 -3.24
C ARG A 33 30.82 0.45 -2.60
N LYS A 34 30.25 0.88 -1.46
CA LYS A 34 29.14 0.14 -0.81
C LYS A 34 27.91 0.01 -1.70
N ASN A 35 27.53 1.09 -2.40
CA ASN A 35 26.39 1.04 -3.34
C ASN A 35 26.68 0.11 -4.52
N LEU A 36 27.91 0.16 -5.06
CA LEU A 36 28.33 -0.70 -6.16
C LEU A 36 28.33 -2.18 -5.77
N ASP A 37 28.81 -2.52 -4.58
CA ASP A 37 28.78 -3.89 -4.04
C ASP A 37 27.34 -4.38 -3.84
N MET A 38 26.45 -3.52 -3.36
CA MET A 38 25.04 -3.87 -3.18
C MET A 38 24.35 -4.14 -4.52
N TRP A 39 24.52 -3.25 -5.51
CA TRP A 39 23.92 -3.44 -6.84
C TRP A 39 24.49 -4.64 -7.58
N ARG A 40 25.79 -4.93 -7.40
CA ARG A 40 26.40 -6.16 -7.90
C ARG A 40 25.70 -7.40 -7.34
N LYS A 41 25.51 -7.46 -6.01
CA LYS A 41 24.85 -8.61 -5.36
C LYS A 41 23.44 -8.82 -5.90
N GLN A 42 22.67 -7.73 -6.03
CA GLN A 42 21.32 -7.79 -6.60
C GLN A 42 21.34 -8.27 -8.06
N ALA A 43 22.31 -7.85 -8.87
CA ALA A 43 22.45 -8.32 -10.25
C ALA A 43 22.85 -9.81 -10.32
N GLU A 44 23.74 -10.27 -9.44
CA GLU A 44 24.13 -11.68 -9.32
C GLU A 44 22.96 -12.57 -8.85
N GLU A 45 22.13 -12.09 -7.92
CA GLU A 45 20.90 -12.76 -7.47
C GLU A 45 19.90 -12.94 -8.61
N ILE A 46 19.65 -11.88 -9.39
CA ILE A 46 18.74 -11.94 -10.57
C ILE A 46 19.26 -12.94 -11.61
N ARG A 47 20.57 -12.94 -11.87
CA ARG A 47 21.20 -13.90 -12.79
C ARG A 47 21.06 -15.33 -12.28
N ASN A 48 21.30 -15.56 -10.98
CA ASN A 48 21.21 -16.88 -10.38
C ASN A 48 19.76 -17.41 -10.43
N MET A 49 18.77 -16.56 -10.14
CA MET A 49 17.35 -16.91 -10.26
C MET A 49 16.97 -17.26 -11.70
N HIS A 50 17.45 -16.50 -12.69
CA HIS A 50 17.21 -16.82 -14.10
C HIS A 50 17.87 -18.15 -14.52
N ASN A 51 19.09 -18.42 -14.03
CA ASN A 51 19.79 -19.68 -14.29
C ASN A 51 19.12 -20.87 -13.58
N GLU A 52 18.63 -20.69 -12.36
CA GLU A 52 17.88 -21.70 -11.61
C GLU A 52 16.56 -22.04 -12.31
N GLN A 53 15.85 -21.03 -12.86
CA GLN A 53 14.67 -21.27 -13.70
C GLN A 53 15.01 -22.09 -14.96
N LEU A 54 16.14 -21.82 -15.61
CA LEU A 54 16.60 -22.57 -16.77
C LEU A 54 17.00 -24.02 -16.42
N MET A 55 17.66 -24.21 -15.27
CA MET A 55 18.03 -25.55 -14.76
C MET A 55 16.82 -26.33 -14.23
N GLY A 56 15.80 -25.64 -13.71
CA GLY A 56 14.53 -26.23 -13.29
C GLY A 56 13.75 -26.84 -14.45
N ILE A 57 13.73 -26.16 -15.60
CA ILE A 57 13.11 -26.67 -16.84
C ILE A 57 13.85 -27.92 -17.35
N ARG A 58 15.18 -27.94 -17.30
CA ARG A 58 15.97 -29.14 -17.70
C ARG A 58 15.79 -30.34 -16.77
N ARG A 59 15.57 -30.11 -15.46
CA ARG A 59 15.34 -31.18 -14.50
C ARG A 59 14.02 -31.92 -14.74
N GLU A 60 13.04 -31.27 -15.37
CA GLU A 60 11.74 -31.86 -15.68
C GLU A 60 11.76 -32.75 -16.95
N GLU A 61 12.80 -32.62 -17.80
CA GLU A 61 12.95 -33.38 -19.05
C GLU A 61 13.91 -34.59 -18.98
N GLU A 62 14.62 -34.84 -17.87
CA GLU A 62 15.56 -35.97 -17.70
C GLU A 62 14.95 -37.19 -16.94
N MET A 63 13.64 -37.43 -17.02
CA MET A 63 13.05 -38.72 -16.61
C MET A 63 12.93 -39.66 -17.82
N GLU A 64 14.04 -40.31 -18.17
CA GLU A 64 14.05 -41.40 -19.14
C GLU A 64 14.34 -42.75 -18.45
N MET A 65 13.26 -43.54 -18.34
CA MET A 65 13.17 -45.00 -18.38
C MET A 65 14.09 -45.84 -17.47
N SER A 66 13.48 -46.58 -16.54
CA SER A 66 14.04 -47.86 -16.08
C SER A 66 14.07 -48.80 -17.30
N ASP A 67 15.26 -49.08 -17.81
CA ASP A 67 15.49 -50.17 -18.75
C ASP A 67 15.40 -51.48 -17.96
N ASP A 68 14.23 -52.11 -18.01
CA ASP A 68 14.00 -53.45 -17.47
C ASP A 68 13.54 -54.34 -18.62
N ASP A 69 14.50 -54.84 -19.39
CA ASP A 69 14.33 -55.92 -20.37
C ASP A 69 15.35 -57.03 -20.05
N MET A 70 14.92 -58.00 -19.25
CA MET A 70 15.58 -59.31 -19.13
C MET A 70 14.61 -60.40 -19.61
N GLU A 71 14.65 -60.71 -20.90
CA GLU A 71 14.28 -62.03 -21.42
C GLU A 71 15.35 -62.52 -22.40
N ASP A 72 16.07 -63.59 -22.02
CA ASP A 72 16.03 -64.86 -22.76
C ASP A 72 16.85 -65.95 -22.03
N THR A 73 16.13 -66.94 -21.50
CA THR A 73 16.62 -68.31 -21.16
C THR A 73 16.90 -69.09 -22.46
N PRO A 74 17.81 -70.10 -22.53
CA PRO A 74 17.72 -71.33 -21.71
C PRO A 74 19.04 -72.13 -21.49
N ASP A 75 19.12 -72.95 -20.43
CA ASP A 75 19.30 -74.41 -20.56
C ASP A 75 19.46 -75.16 -19.23
N SER A 76 19.07 -76.44 -19.29
CA SER A 76 19.40 -77.55 -18.37
C SER A 76 18.62 -77.68 -17.05
N LYS A 77 17.55 -78.50 -17.11
CA LYS A 77 17.51 -79.84 -16.48
C LYS A 77 18.14 -79.93 -15.07
N ASP A 78 17.31 -79.93 -14.02
CA ASP A 78 17.21 -81.05 -13.10
C ASP A 78 16.06 -80.88 -12.08
N SER A 79 15.38 -82.00 -11.82
CA SER A 79 14.14 -82.16 -11.07
C SER A 79 14.27 -81.96 -9.53
N GLU A 80 15.23 -81.17 -9.07
CA GLU A 80 15.42 -80.80 -7.65
C GLU A 80 15.29 -79.28 -7.42
N ASP A 81 15.08 -78.50 -8.48
CA ASP A 81 15.10 -77.03 -8.50
C ASP A 81 13.77 -76.37 -8.04
N SER A 82 12.64 -77.08 -8.11
CA SER A 82 11.33 -76.48 -7.76
C SER A 82 11.23 -76.00 -6.30
N GLY A 83 11.98 -76.61 -5.37
CA GLY A 83 12.07 -76.16 -3.99
C GLY A 83 12.99 -74.95 -3.82
N VAL A 84 14.04 -74.86 -4.63
CA VAL A 84 14.98 -73.73 -4.64
C VAL A 84 14.30 -72.51 -5.26
N SER A 85 13.57 -72.66 -6.37
CA SER A 85 12.79 -71.58 -6.97
C SER A 85 11.70 -71.05 -6.04
N GLN A 86 11.05 -71.92 -5.25
CA GLN A 86 10.08 -71.49 -4.25
C GLN A 86 10.74 -70.72 -3.09
N VAL A 87 11.93 -71.15 -2.65
CA VAL A 87 12.71 -70.45 -1.62
C VAL A 87 13.23 -69.11 -2.13
N GLU A 88 13.64 -69.03 -3.39
CA GLU A 88 14.08 -67.78 -4.04
C GLU A 88 12.91 -66.80 -4.22
N ALA A 89 11.75 -67.27 -4.68
CA ALA A 89 10.55 -66.44 -4.78
C ALA A 89 10.11 -65.88 -3.41
N LEU A 90 10.14 -66.71 -2.36
CA LEU A 90 9.83 -66.26 -1.00
C LEU A 90 10.88 -65.30 -0.45
N LYS A 91 12.16 -65.44 -0.85
CA LYS A 91 13.23 -64.53 -0.48
C LYS A 91 13.07 -63.18 -1.17
N GLU A 92 12.73 -63.17 -2.45
CA GLU A 92 12.42 -61.96 -3.21
C GLU A 92 11.18 -61.24 -2.66
N GLU A 93 10.13 -61.97 -2.32
CA GLU A 93 8.96 -61.41 -1.63
C GLU A 93 9.36 -60.82 -0.27
N ASN A 94 10.24 -61.49 0.49
CA ASN A 94 10.74 -60.97 1.76
C ASN A 94 11.55 -59.69 1.58
N ASP A 95 12.41 -59.61 0.57
CA ASP A 95 13.21 -58.43 0.25
C ASP A 95 12.32 -57.28 -0.26
N SER A 96 11.30 -57.58 -1.06
CA SER A 96 10.27 -56.63 -1.49
C SER A 96 9.50 -56.04 -0.29
N LEU A 97 9.07 -56.90 0.64
CA LEU A 97 8.40 -56.47 1.88
C LEU A 97 9.32 -55.64 2.78
N ARG A 98 10.63 -55.94 2.84
CA ARG A 98 11.60 -55.12 3.57
C ARG A 98 11.71 -53.73 2.97
N CYS A 99 11.86 -53.63 1.64
CA CYS A 99 11.89 -52.36 0.93
C CYS A 99 10.61 -51.55 1.17
N GLN A 100 9.45 -52.21 1.15
CA GLN A 100 8.16 -51.56 1.41
C GLN A 100 8.04 -51.06 2.86
N LEU A 101 8.50 -51.85 3.83
CA LEU A 101 8.54 -51.43 5.24
C LEU A 101 9.49 -50.25 5.47
N ASP A 102 10.65 -50.24 4.81
CA ASP A 102 11.59 -49.12 4.87
C ASP A 102 11.02 -47.86 4.21
N ALA A 103 10.28 -48.00 3.11
CA ALA A 103 9.54 -46.89 2.50
C ALA A 103 8.49 -46.31 3.45
N TYR A 104 7.65 -47.15 4.07
CA TYR A 104 6.68 -46.69 5.06
C TYR A 104 7.34 -46.11 6.32
N ARG A 105 8.48 -46.66 6.75
CA ARG A 105 9.26 -46.12 7.87
C ARG A 105 9.76 -44.70 7.55
N ASN A 106 10.27 -44.50 6.34
CA ASN A 106 10.71 -43.19 5.86
C ASN A 106 9.54 -42.21 5.74
N GLU A 107 8.40 -42.65 5.21
CA GLU A 107 7.18 -41.82 5.11
C GLU A 107 6.68 -41.41 6.51
N VAL A 108 6.65 -42.34 7.46
CA VAL A 108 6.28 -42.04 8.85
C VAL A 108 7.27 -41.08 9.51
N GLU A 109 8.57 -41.23 9.24
CA GLU A 109 9.59 -40.30 9.75
C GLU A 109 9.45 -38.90 9.13
N LEU A 110 9.12 -38.83 7.84
CA LEU A 110 8.81 -37.59 7.14
C LEU A 110 7.54 -36.93 7.69
N LEU A 111 6.46 -37.70 7.90
CA LEU A 111 5.21 -37.21 8.50
C LEU A 111 5.40 -36.75 9.95
N LYS A 112 6.26 -37.40 10.73
CA LYS A 112 6.64 -36.94 12.08
C LYS A 112 7.45 -35.66 12.03
N GLN A 113 8.39 -35.54 11.09
CA GLN A 113 9.16 -34.32 10.87
C GLN A 113 8.25 -33.18 10.40
N GLU A 114 7.28 -33.46 9.54
CA GLU A 114 6.29 -32.51 9.06
C GLU A 114 5.32 -32.11 10.18
N GLN A 115 4.87 -33.02 11.04
CA GLN A 115 4.10 -32.67 12.25
C GLN A 115 4.90 -31.80 13.22
N GLY A 116 6.20 -32.05 13.37
CA GLY A 116 7.10 -31.20 14.16
C GLY A 116 7.29 -29.80 13.56
N LYS A 117 7.20 -29.68 12.22
CA LYS A 117 7.26 -28.41 11.46
C LYS A 117 5.90 -27.73 11.28
N ASN A 118 4.80 -28.46 11.45
CA ASN A 118 3.42 -27.98 11.43
C ASN A 118 2.99 -27.44 12.80
N GLN A 119 3.81 -27.57 13.84
CA GLN A 119 3.77 -26.60 14.91
C GLN A 119 4.33 -25.30 14.32
N PRO A 120 3.53 -24.23 14.31
CA PRO A 120 3.73 -23.15 13.38
C PRO A 120 5.12 -22.56 13.53
N VAL A 121 5.76 -22.27 12.39
CA VAL A 121 6.88 -21.33 12.25
C VAL A 121 6.38 -19.92 12.65
N ARG A 122 5.89 -19.82 13.88
CA ARG A 122 5.28 -18.66 14.50
C ARG A 122 6.20 -18.09 15.56
N SER A 123 7.21 -18.80 16.05
CA SER A 123 8.03 -18.27 17.13
C SER A 123 8.86 -17.05 16.71
N GLU A 124 9.53 -17.08 15.56
CA GLU A 124 10.38 -15.95 15.13
C GLU A 124 9.54 -14.80 14.55
N GLU A 125 8.58 -15.11 13.69
CA GLU A 125 7.67 -14.13 13.09
C GLU A 125 6.72 -13.51 14.15
N ASP A 126 6.13 -14.28 15.07
CA ASP A 126 5.29 -13.69 16.12
C ASP A 126 6.12 -12.88 17.13
N ASN A 127 7.37 -13.26 17.42
CA ASN A 127 8.23 -12.44 18.27
C ASN A 127 8.58 -11.11 17.59
N THR A 128 8.91 -11.13 16.30
CA THR A 128 9.21 -9.90 15.54
C THR A 128 7.97 -9.03 15.35
N HIS A 129 6.80 -9.61 15.05
CA HIS A 129 5.53 -8.90 14.99
C HIS A 129 5.11 -8.32 16.35
N SER A 130 5.25 -9.09 17.44
CA SER A 130 4.98 -8.62 18.80
C SER A 130 5.91 -7.47 19.21
N GLN A 131 7.20 -7.56 18.85
CA GLN A 131 8.16 -6.48 19.09
C GLN A 131 7.84 -5.22 18.27
N GLN A 132 7.47 -5.36 16.99
CA GLN A 132 7.00 -4.25 16.17
C GLN A 132 5.74 -3.60 16.76
N LEU A 133 4.77 -4.40 17.20
CA LEU A 133 3.54 -3.93 17.83
C LEU A 133 3.84 -3.16 19.12
N SER A 134 4.77 -3.65 19.94
CA SER A 134 5.25 -2.97 21.16
C SER A 134 5.86 -1.60 20.85
N PHE A 135 6.69 -1.49 19.81
CA PHE A 135 7.27 -0.19 19.41
C PHE A 135 6.22 0.80 18.93
N LEU A 136 5.27 0.33 18.10
CA LEU A 136 4.14 1.13 17.65
C LEU A 136 3.27 1.61 18.82
N GLN A 137 2.99 0.73 19.78
CA GLN A 137 2.21 1.06 20.97
C GLN A 137 2.93 2.10 21.85
N GLN A 138 4.25 1.96 22.03
CA GLN A 138 5.07 2.92 22.76
C GLN A 138 5.12 4.29 22.05
N ALA A 139 5.27 4.31 20.72
CA ALA A 139 5.25 5.54 19.94
C ALA A 139 3.89 6.25 20.02
N LEU A 140 2.80 5.50 19.93
CA LEU A 140 1.44 6.03 20.03
C LEU A 140 1.17 6.61 21.41
N GLN A 141 1.59 5.93 22.47
CA GLN A 141 1.46 6.43 23.84
C GLN A 141 2.30 7.70 24.08
N GLY A 142 3.51 7.77 23.50
CA GLY A 142 4.35 8.96 23.53
C GLY A 142 3.72 10.16 22.81
N MET A 143 3.18 9.94 21.61
CA MET A 143 2.49 10.97 20.84
C MET A 143 1.22 11.45 21.56
N GLN A 144 0.43 10.54 22.13
CA GLN A 144 -0.76 10.89 22.91
C GLN A 144 -0.42 11.77 24.11
N LYS A 145 0.68 11.49 24.81
CA LYS A 145 1.19 12.32 25.91
C LYS A 145 1.62 13.71 25.43
N GLN A 146 2.29 13.80 24.28
CA GLN A 146 2.70 15.08 23.69
C GLN A 146 1.48 15.92 23.27
N LEU A 147 0.46 15.30 22.67
CA LEU A 147 -0.80 15.97 22.31
C LEU A 147 -1.54 16.50 23.54
N LEU A 148 -1.56 15.72 24.63
CA LEU A 148 -2.16 16.17 25.89
C LEU A 148 -1.41 17.38 26.45
N LYS A 149 -0.07 17.35 26.44
CA LYS A 149 0.77 18.47 26.89
C LYS A 149 0.53 19.73 26.05
N MET A 150 0.48 19.60 24.72
CA MET A 150 0.19 20.71 23.80
C MET A 150 -1.20 21.32 24.05
N ARG A 151 -2.19 20.48 24.37
CA ARG A 151 -3.55 20.95 24.73
C ARG A 151 -3.52 21.77 26.01
N ASP A 152 -2.80 21.31 27.04
CA ASP A 152 -2.69 22.03 28.31
C ASP A 152 -1.94 23.36 28.13
N GLU A 153 -0.86 23.36 27.34
CA GLU A 153 -0.13 24.59 26.98
C GLU A 153 -1.01 25.60 26.22
N LEU A 154 -1.86 25.14 25.29
CA LEU A 154 -2.82 26.01 24.60
C LEU A 154 -3.84 26.60 25.56
N LYS A 155 -4.37 25.79 26.49
CA LYS A 155 -5.32 26.25 27.50
C LYS A 155 -4.71 27.29 28.43
N GLN A 156 -3.44 27.10 28.83
CA GLN A 156 -2.70 28.10 29.60
C GLN A 156 -2.52 29.40 28.81
N ARG A 157 -2.11 29.30 27.53
CA ARG A 157 -1.91 30.46 26.67
C ARG A 157 -3.21 31.26 26.44
N GLU A 158 -4.34 30.57 26.38
CA GLU A 158 -5.66 31.19 26.27
C GLU A 158 -6.04 31.97 27.56
N ALA A 159 -5.75 31.39 28.73
CA ALA A 159 -5.95 32.09 30.01
C ALA A 159 -5.05 33.34 30.13
N ASP A 160 -3.77 33.23 29.76
CA ASP A 160 -2.83 34.35 29.78
C ASP A 160 -3.26 35.48 28.81
N LEU A 161 -3.79 35.11 27.64
CA LEU A 161 -4.35 36.06 26.68
C LEU A 161 -5.57 36.79 27.23
N GLY A 162 -6.46 36.07 27.93
CA GLY A 162 -7.61 36.64 28.64
C GLY A 162 -7.18 37.69 29.67
N GLN A 163 -6.21 37.34 30.53
CA GLN A 163 -5.66 38.27 31.51
C GLN A 163 -5.05 39.52 30.86
N SER A 164 -4.28 39.33 29.78
CA SER A 164 -3.70 40.45 29.04
C SER A 164 -4.75 41.37 28.41
N LEU A 165 -5.90 40.83 28.00
CA LEU A 165 -7.04 41.60 27.48
C LEU A 165 -7.69 42.44 28.58
N GLU A 166 -7.87 41.88 29.77
CA GLU A 166 -8.38 42.60 30.95
C GLU A 166 -7.42 43.73 31.36
N ASP A 167 -6.12 43.44 31.46
CA ASP A 167 -5.09 44.42 31.77
C ASP A 167 -5.10 45.56 30.74
N LYS A 168 -5.18 45.23 29.44
CA LYS A 168 -5.30 46.21 28.36
C LYS A 168 -6.56 47.08 28.52
N GLN A 169 -7.69 46.50 28.89
CA GLN A 169 -8.92 47.25 29.12
C GLN A 169 -8.78 48.19 30.32
N GLN A 170 -8.16 47.72 31.41
CA GLN A 170 -7.90 48.54 32.59
C GLN A 170 -6.98 49.72 32.26
N LEU A 171 -5.86 49.48 31.55
CA LEU A 171 -4.97 50.55 31.08
C LEU A 171 -5.72 51.55 30.18
N LYS A 172 -6.57 51.06 29.26
CA LYS A 172 -7.38 51.93 28.41
C LYS A 172 -8.29 52.85 29.23
N SER A 173 -8.93 52.32 30.28
CA SER A 173 -9.78 53.13 31.17
C SER A 173 -8.97 54.20 31.94
N GLN A 174 -7.76 53.86 32.41
CA GLN A 174 -6.88 54.82 33.07
C GLN A 174 -6.43 55.94 32.12
N VAL A 175 -6.06 55.59 30.88
CA VAL A 175 -5.69 56.57 29.85
C VAL A 175 -6.86 57.50 29.52
N GLN A 176 -8.08 56.96 29.43
CA GLN A 176 -9.26 57.78 29.20
C GLN A 176 -9.53 58.75 30.36
N ASN A 177 -9.46 58.27 31.61
CA ASN A 177 -9.60 59.12 32.79
C ASN A 177 -8.55 60.25 32.83
N LEU A 178 -7.29 59.94 32.52
CA LEU A 178 -6.22 60.95 32.43
C LEU A 178 -6.48 61.97 31.31
N LYS A 179 -6.97 61.51 30.15
CA LYS A 179 -7.34 62.37 29.03
C LYS A 179 -8.47 63.33 29.40
N GLU A 180 -9.51 62.84 30.06
CA GLU A 180 -10.63 63.66 30.56
C GLU A 180 -10.16 64.68 31.60
N SER A 181 -9.28 64.28 32.54
CA SER A 181 -8.69 65.20 33.52
C SER A 181 -7.85 66.31 32.87
N LEU A 182 -7.07 65.99 31.83
CA LEU A 182 -6.31 67.00 31.06
C LEU A 182 -7.24 67.94 30.29
N GLN A 183 -8.33 67.42 29.71
CA GLN A 183 -9.30 68.22 28.97
C GLN A 183 -10.08 69.18 29.89
N ASN A 184 -10.41 68.74 31.11
CA ASN A 184 -11.00 69.60 32.14
C ASN A 184 -10.05 70.73 32.58
N LEU A 185 -8.74 70.46 32.70
CA LEU A 185 -7.75 71.51 32.96
C LEU A 185 -7.68 72.52 31.80
N GLN A 186 -7.69 72.03 30.55
CA GLN A 186 -7.70 72.90 29.36
C GLN A 186 -8.97 73.76 29.25
N ASN A 187 -10.13 73.22 29.62
CA ASN A 187 -11.40 73.96 29.61
C ASN A 187 -11.48 75.02 30.70
N THR A 188 -10.80 74.82 31.83
CA THR A 188 -10.69 75.84 32.91
C THR A 188 -9.88 77.07 32.49
N HIS A 189 -9.04 76.96 31.45
CA HIS A 189 -8.23 78.06 30.91
C HIS A 189 -8.88 78.85 29.75
N LYS A 190 -10.18 78.64 29.45
CA LYS A 190 -10.88 79.42 28.41
C LYS A 190 -12.18 80.04 28.93
N THR A 191 -12.14 81.34 29.24
CA THR A 191 -13.18 82.38 28.96
C THR A 191 -12.85 83.72 29.69
N PRO A 192 -13.23 84.92 29.19
CA PRO A 192 -13.66 85.33 27.85
C PRO A 192 -12.85 86.52 27.28
N ALA A 193 -12.45 86.46 26.00
CA ALA A 193 -12.11 87.65 25.22
C ALA A 193 -12.45 87.43 23.74
N GLU A 194 -13.39 88.26 23.29
CA GLU A 194 -13.57 88.78 21.93
C GLU A 194 -14.23 87.92 20.83
N MET A 195 -15.53 88.24 20.66
CA MET A 195 -16.20 88.68 19.42
C MET A 195 -16.02 87.91 18.10
N LEU A 196 -17.17 87.34 17.68
CA LEU A 196 -17.78 87.50 16.35
C LEU A 196 -17.09 86.80 15.15
N ASN A 197 -17.68 85.69 14.68
CA ASN A 197 -18.37 85.63 13.37
C ASN A 197 -18.76 84.21 12.91
N LYS A 198 -20.02 84.12 12.47
CA LYS A 198 -20.58 83.41 11.30
C LYS A 198 -20.51 81.87 11.15
N ASP A 199 -21.73 81.31 11.23
CA ASP A 199 -22.45 80.56 10.19
C ASP A 199 -22.16 79.08 9.88
N GLY A 200 -23.26 78.31 9.91
CA GLY A 200 -23.55 77.18 9.02
C GLY A 200 -23.41 75.79 9.67
N GLN A 201 -24.50 75.15 10.12
CA GLN A 201 -25.31 74.18 9.34
C GLN A 201 -24.70 72.76 9.35
N GLY A 202 -25.33 71.65 9.75
CA GLY A 202 -26.66 71.26 10.23
C GLY A 202 -26.76 69.71 10.20
N SER A 203 -27.53 69.11 11.12
CA SER A 203 -28.15 67.75 11.12
C SER A 203 -27.22 66.51 11.05
N GLU A 204 -27.09 65.68 12.10
CA GLU A 204 -28.00 64.59 12.58
C GLU A 204 -28.37 63.53 11.54
N GLU A 205 -27.93 62.27 11.75
CA GLU A 205 -28.78 61.10 12.12
C GLU A 205 -27.99 59.76 12.11
N ASN A 206 -28.39 58.87 13.01
CA ASN A 206 -28.09 57.43 13.20
C ASN A 206 -29.48 56.71 13.12
N PRO A 207 -29.72 55.37 13.23
CA PRO A 207 -28.85 54.19 13.39
C PRO A 207 -29.31 52.89 12.63
N ASN A 208 -28.59 51.78 12.87
CA ASN A 208 -28.97 50.34 12.96
C ASN A 208 -29.68 49.58 11.80
N GLU A 209 -29.19 48.36 11.48
CA GLU A 209 -29.97 47.10 11.55
C GLU A 209 -29.13 45.81 11.30
N THR A 210 -29.55 44.76 12.01
CA THR A 210 -29.04 43.39 12.16
C THR A 210 -29.75 42.44 11.18
N SER A 211 -29.14 41.34 10.72
CA SER A 211 -29.86 40.08 10.45
C SER A 211 -28.96 38.85 10.21
N GLU A 212 -29.42 37.76 10.79
CA GLU A 212 -28.93 36.38 10.86
C GLU A 212 -29.64 35.53 9.79
N ALA A 213 -29.02 34.47 9.25
CA ALA A 213 -29.68 33.17 8.94
C ALA A 213 -28.79 32.21 8.11
N THR A 214 -28.46 31.10 8.76
CA THR A 214 -28.21 29.74 8.27
C THR A 214 -29.18 29.30 7.15
N LEU A 215 -28.74 28.46 6.19
CA LEU A 215 -29.45 27.24 5.76
C LEU A 215 -28.69 26.39 4.72
N THR A 216 -28.66 25.10 5.04
CA THR A 216 -28.21 23.90 4.31
C THR A 216 -29.23 23.52 3.23
N ALA A 217 -28.81 22.96 2.08
CA ALA A 217 -29.73 22.27 1.17
C ALA A 217 -29.07 21.12 0.39
N VAL A 218 -29.61 19.94 0.67
CA VAL A 218 -29.46 18.59 0.12
C VAL A 218 -29.79 18.55 -1.39
N VAL A 219 -29.01 17.80 -2.18
CA VAL A 219 -29.38 17.45 -3.57
C VAL A 219 -30.04 16.08 -3.60
N SER A 220 -31.29 16.07 -4.04
CA SER A 220 -32.24 14.97 -4.01
C SER A 220 -32.04 14.00 -5.19
N CYS A 221 -32.05 12.70 -4.91
CA CYS A 221 -32.30 11.66 -5.91
C CYS A 221 -33.79 11.61 -6.24
N SER A 222 -34.16 11.32 -7.50
CA SER A 222 -35.53 10.98 -7.87
C SER A 222 -35.58 9.92 -8.97
N GLN A 223 -36.58 9.08 -8.83
CA GLN A 223 -36.86 7.80 -9.47
C GLN A 223 -37.62 7.89 -10.81
N GLU A 224 -37.59 6.78 -11.54
CA GLU A 224 -38.61 6.18 -12.43
C GLU A 224 -39.11 6.93 -13.69
N LYS A 225 -39.02 6.26 -14.87
CA LYS A 225 -40.15 5.58 -15.57
C LYS A 225 -39.83 5.32 -17.06
N LYS A 226 -40.38 4.21 -17.54
CA LYS A 226 -40.25 3.51 -18.85
C LYS A 226 -40.88 4.28 -20.03
N GLY A 227 -40.17 4.39 -21.16
CA GLY A 227 -40.66 4.84 -22.49
C GLY A 227 -39.53 4.96 -23.55
N PRO A 228 -39.77 4.73 -24.87
CA PRO A 228 -38.73 4.28 -25.81
C PRO A 228 -38.07 5.40 -26.64
N THR A 229 -36.77 5.22 -26.89
CA THR A 229 -35.93 5.88 -27.93
C THR A 229 -35.84 7.42 -27.90
N GLU A 230 -34.76 7.95 -27.32
CA GLU A 230 -33.78 8.78 -28.06
C GLU A 230 -32.49 9.04 -27.24
N ARG A 231 -31.37 8.80 -27.91
CA ARG A 231 -29.95 9.18 -27.66
C ARG A 231 -29.78 10.53 -26.94
N ASN A 232 -28.80 10.84 -26.09
CA ASN A 232 -27.61 10.17 -25.57
C ASN A 232 -27.23 10.97 -24.30
N SER A 233 -27.56 10.50 -23.09
CA SER A 233 -26.63 10.72 -21.99
C SER A 233 -25.45 9.78 -22.26
N PRO A 234 -24.19 10.24 -22.36
CA PRO A 234 -23.07 9.33 -22.55
C PRO A 234 -23.06 8.38 -21.35
N SER A 235 -23.50 7.13 -21.56
CA SER A 235 -23.41 6.09 -20.55
C SER A 235 -21.93 5.99 -20.16
N PRO A 236 -21.58 5.96 -18.86
CA PRO A 236 -20.18 5.92 -18.44
C PRO A 236 -19.37 4.74 -19.01
N VAL A 237 -20.05 3.77 -19.63
CA VAL A 237 -19.54 2.63 -20.38
C VAL A 237 -20.09 2.72 -21.81
N HIS A 238 -19.23 2.73 -22.82
CA HIS A 238 -19.53 2.99 -24.24
C HIS A 238 -19.43 1.75 -25.14
N SER A 239 -18.95 0.62 -24.63
CA SER A 239 -18.88 -0.63 -25.38
C SER A 239 -19.09 -1.86 -24.48
N GLU A 240 -19.50 -2.97 -25.10
CA GLU A 240 -19.58 -4.28 -24.42
C GLU A 240 -18.22 -4.70 -23.85
N ARG A 241 -17.14 -4.40 -24.58
CA ARG A 241 -15.77 -4.63 -24.11
C ARG A 241 -15.49 -3.89 -22.81
N GLU A 242 -15.85 -2.61 -22.72
CA GLU A 242 -15.68 -1.84 -21.48
C GLU A 242 -16.53 -2.42 -20.34
N ALA A 243 -17.76 -2.89 -20.61
CA ALA A 243 -18.60 -3.53 -19.60
C ALA A 243 -17.96 -4.81 -19.04
N LEU A 244 -17.38 -5.65 -19.92
CA LEU A 244 -16.63 -6.84 -19.50
C LEU A 244 -15.40 -6.48 -18.67
N LEU A 245 -14.63 -5.48 -19.09
CA LEU A 245 -13.47 -4.99 -18.34
C LEU A 245 -13.88 -4.47 -16.96
N VAL A 246 -14.97 -3.70 -16.86
CA VAL A 246 -15.50 -3.24 -15.58
C VAL A 246 -15.85 -4.42 -14.67
N GLY A 247 -16.51 -5.46 -15.21
CA GLY A 247 -16.83 -6.66 -14.44
C GLY A 247 -15.59 -7.38 -13.92
N ILE A 248 -14.60 -7.62 -14.79
CA ILE A 248 -13.35 -8.31 -14.45
C ILE A 248 -12.51 -7.49 -13.46
N ILE A 249 -12.39 -6.18 -13.66
CA ILE A 249 -11.63 -5.31 -12.76
C ILE A 249 -12.34 -5.16 -11.41
N SER A 250 -13.68 -5.17 -11.39
CA SER A 250 -14.46 -5.15 -10.14
C SER A 250 -14.18 -6.39 -9.30
N THR A 251 -14.22 -7.59 -9.90
CA THR A 251 -13.95 -8.84 -9.16
C THR A 251 -12.50 -8.92 -8.71
N PHE A 252 -11.55 -8.49 -9.55
CA PHE A 252 -10.14 -8.40 -9.20
C PHE A 252 -9.93 -7.46 -8.00
N LEU A 253 -10.37 -6.21 -8.09
CA LEU A 253 -10.17 -5.24 -7.02
C LEU A 253 -10.96 -5.58 -5.74
N HIS A 254 -12.07 -6.31 -5.83
CA HIS A 254 -12.83 -6.73 -4.67
C HIS A 254 -12.03 -7.67 -3.74
N VAL A 255 -11.14 -8.50 -4.29
CA VAL A 255 -10.25 -9.36 -3.49
C VAL A 255 -8.94 -8.65 -3.07
N HIS A 256 -8.75 -7.39 -3.43
CA HIS A 256 -7.58 -6.58 -3.08
C HIS A 256 -7.94 -5.49 -2.07
N PRO A 257 -7.88 -5.76 -0.74
CA PRO A 257 -8.33 -4.83 0.30
C PRO A 257 -7.54 -3.51 0.36
N PHE A 258 -6.31 -3.49 -0.17
CA PHE A 258 -5.46 -2.30 -0.25
C PHE A 258 -5.38 -1.72 -1.66
N GLY A 259 -6.21 -2.20 -2.58
CA GLY A 259 -6.20 -1.78 -3.97
C GLY A 259 -4.95 -2.22 -4.75
N ALA A 260 -4.91 -1.85 -6.02
CA ALA A 260 -3.85 -2.24 -6.94
C ALA A 260 -3.38 -1.06 -7.79
N SER A 261 -2.11 -1.05 -8.16
CA SER A 261 -1.60 -0.07 -9.14
C SER A 261 -2.17 -0.37 -10.53
N ILE A 262 -2.18 0.64 -11.41
CA ILE A 262 -2.66 0.47 -12.79
C ILE A 262 -1.84 -0.59 -13.54
N GLU A 263 -0.53 -0.66 -13.28
CA GLU A 263 0.38 -1.62 -13.88
C GLU A 263 0.04 -3.06 -13.44
N TYR A 264 -0.35 -3.23 -12.17
CA TYR A 264 -0.73 -4.55 -11.67
C TYR A 264 -2.06 -5.01 -12.28
N ILE A 265 -3.06 -4.11 -12.34
CA ILE A 265 -4.34 -4.38 -13.00
C ILE A 265 -4.10 -4.76 -14.47
N CYS A 266 -3.28 -3.99 -15.19
CA CYS A 266 -2.98 -4.28 -16.59
C CYS A 266 -2.24 -5.60 -16.76
N SER A 267 -1.32 -5.95 -15.86
CA SER A 267 -0.61 -7.23 -15.89
C SER A 267 -1.57 -8.42 -15.66
N TYR A 268 -2.60 -8.23 -14.82
CA TYR A 268 -3.67 -9.23 -14.66
C TYR A 268 -4.49 -9.38 -15.95
N LEU A 269 -4.96 -8.26 -16.50
CA LEU A 269 -5.80 -8.24 -17.71
C LEU A 269 -5.06 -8.77 -18.95
N GLN A 270 -3.75 -8.56 -19.05
CA GLN A 270 -2.92 -9.05 -20.15
C GLN A 270 -2.89 -10.58 -20.28
N ARG A 271 -3.15 -11.31 -19.19
CA ARG A 271 -3.29 -12.78 -19.21
C ARG A 271 -4.60 -13.23 -19.85
N LEU A 272 -5.60 -12.34 -19.94
CA LEU A 272 -6.93 -12.62 -20.47
C LEU A 272 -7.10 -12.04 -21.89
N ASP A 273 -6.52 -10.87 -22.17
CA ASP A 273 -6.54 -10.19 -23.47
C ASP A 273 -5.19 -9.52 -23.73
N THR A 274 -4.55 -9.84 -24.86
CA THR A 274 -3.24 -9.26 -25.23
C THR A 274 -3.34 -7.82 -25.74
N LYS A 275 -4.55 -7.28 -25.96
CA LYS A 275 -4.80 -5.91 -26.46
C LYS A 275 -5.20 -4.94 -25.35
N ILE A 276 -4.56 -5.01 -24.19
CA ILE A 276 -4.87 -4.14 -23.05
C ILE A 276 -3.92 -2.94 -23.03
N ASN A 277 -4.51 -1.75 -23.23
CA ASN A 277 -3.82 -0.47 -23.16
C ASN A 277 -4.00 0.14 -21.75
N PRO A 278 -2.92 0.41 -21.00
CA PRO A 278 -3.04 0.95 -19.64
C PRO A 278 -3.80 2.28 -19.54
N SER A 279 -3.60 3.17 -20.51
CA SER A 279 -4.27 4.46 -20.56
C SER A 279 -5.79 4.34 -20.79
N GLU A 280 -6.23 3.35 -21.55
CA GLU A 280 -7.67 3.09 -21.76
C GLU A 280 -8.31 2.58 -20.47
N VAL A 281 -7.63 1.66 -19.78
CA VAL A 281 -8.09 1.13 -18.49
C VAL A 281 -8.16 2.25 -17.45
N GLU A 282 -7.15 3.10 -17.35
CA GLU A 282 -7.14 4.22 -16.41
C GLU A 282 -8.26 5.23 -16.71
N ALA A 283 -8.49 5.55 -17.99
CA ALA A 283 -9.60 6.42 -18.41
C ALA A 283 -10.96 5.82 -18.08
N LEU A 284 -11.13 4.50 -18.27
CA LEU A 284 -12.36 3.78 -17.94
C LEU A 284 -12.64 3.79 -16.43
N LEU A 285 -11.64 3.52 -15.60
CA LEU A 285 -11.79 3.56 -14.13
C LEU A 285 -12.11 4.98 -13.65
N SER A 286 -11.47 5.99 -14.24
CA SER A 286 -11.71 7.41 -13.92
C SER A 286 -13.13 7.88 -14.28
N ARG A 287 -13.76 7.28 -15.31
CA ARG A 287 -15.16 7.54 -15.70
C ARG A 287 -16.19 6.96 -14.73
N LEU A 288 -15.78 6.10 -13.80
CA LEU A 288 -16.67 5.34 -12.92
C LEU A 288 -16.37 5.60 -11.42
N PRO A 289 -16.45 6.85 -10.94
CA PRO A 289 -16.02 7.24 -9.60
C PRO A 289 -16.86 6.65 -8.45
N CYS A 290 -18.07 6.16 -8.74
CA CYS A 290 -18.90 5.45 -7.77
C CYS A 290 -18.52 3.97 -7.62
N THR A 291 -17.81 3.41 -8.61
CA THR A 291 -17.40 1.99 -8.62
C THR A 291 -15.93 1.83 -8.26
N PHE A 292 -15.08 2.72 -8.76
CA PHE A 292 -13.63 2.70 -8.56
C PHE A 292 -13.13 4.03 -8.03
N ARG A 293 -12.21 3.98 -7.07
CA ARG A 293 -11.60 5.16 -6.45
C ARG A 293 -10.09 5.07 -6.55
N GLN A 294 -9.44 6.12 -7.03
CA GLN A 294 -7.99 6.24 -6.97
C GLN A 294 -7.59 6.86 -5.62
N GLU A 295 -6.70 6.19 -4.91
CA GLU A 295 -6.15 6.63 -3.64
C GLU A 295 -4.62 6.68 -3.72
N LEU A 296 -4.03 7.63 -3.01
CA LEU A 296 -2.60 7.76 -2.84
C LEU A 296 -2.23 7.10 -1.51
N THR A 297 -1.52 5.99 -1.57
CA THR A 297 -1.09 5.21 -0.40
C THR A 297 0.41 5.34 -0.23
N GLY A 298 0.89 5.57 1.01
CA GLY A 298 2.33 5.67 1.32
C GLY A 298 2.76 7.06 1.80
N VAL A 299 4.05 7.22 2.13
CA VAL A 299 4.61 8.49 2.64
C VAL A 299 5.97 8.75 2.00
N GLY A 300 6.15 9.95 1.43
CA GLY A 300 7.42 10.38 0.84
C GLY A 300 7.80 9.56 -0.40
N ALA A 301 8.92 8.85 -0.35
CA ALA A 301 9.44 8.07 -1.48
C ALA A 301 8.63 6.79 -1.80
N SER A 302 7.72 6.36 -0.92
CA SER A 302 6.85 5.20 -1.12
C SER A 302 5.41 5.55 -1.53
N LEU A 303 5.18 6.78 -1.99
CA LEU A 303 3.86 7.23 -2.42
C LEU A 303 3.45 6.54 -3.72
N GLU A 304 2.42 5.70 -3.66
CA GLU A 304 1.91 4.92 -4.79
C GLU A 304 0.44 5.27 -5.08
N LYS A 305 0.09 5.32 -6.38
CA LYS A 305 -1.30 5.45 -6.81
C LYS A 305 -1.93 4.06 -6.91
N ARG A 306 -3.01 3.84 -6.17
CA ARG A 306 -3.76 2.58 -6.18
C ARG A 306 -5.23 2.81 -6.49
N TRP A 307 -5.83 1.88 -7.20
CA TRP A 307 -7.26 1.83 -7.47
C TRP A 307 -7.92 0.86 -6.50
N ASN A 308 -9.02 1.30 -5.88
CA ASN A 308 -9.85 0.53 -4.97
C ASN A 308 -11.25 0.35 -5.55
N PHE A 309 -11.88 -0.78 -5.24
CA PHE A 309 -13.28 -1.02 -5.58
C PHE A 309 -14.19 -0.54 -4.44
N CYS A 310 -15.09 0.40 -4.74
CA CYS A 310 -16.02 1.00 -3.79
C CYS A 310 -17.50 0.86 -4.19
N GLY A 311 -17.82 0.03 -5.18
CA GLY A 311 -19.20 -0.12 -5.70
C GLY A 311 -20.24 -0.55 -4.65
N PHE A 312 -19.85 -1.24 -3.58
CA PHE A 312 -20.75 -1.66 -2.50
C PHE A 312 -20.89 -0.65 -1.36
N GLN A 313 -20.11 0.43 -1.37
CA GLN A 313 -20.02 1.35 -0.23
C GLN A 313 -21.29 2.22 -0.09
N GLY A 314 -22.03 2.42 -1.18
CA GLY A 314 -23.35 3.09 -1.16
C GLY A 314 -24.51 2.22 -0.67
N ILE A 315 -24.34 0.89 -0.58
CA ILE A 315 -25.41 -0.04 -0.17
C ILE A 315 -25.46 -0.21 1.35
N LYS A 316 -24.35 0.09 2.05
CA LYS A 316 -24.23 -0.03 3.53
C LYS A 316 -24.86 1.13 4.31
N SER A 317 -25.40 2.14 3.62
CA SER A 317 -26.01 3.34 4.25
C SER A 317 -27.54 3.30 4.25
N THR A 318 -28.15 2.12 4.17
CA THR A 318 -29.62 1.95 4.28
C THR A 318 -29.97 1.07 5.46
#